data_AF-A0A2U3QJ06-F1
#
_entry.id   AF-A0A2U3QJ06-F1
#
_cell.length_a   1.000
_cell.length_b   1.000
_cell.length_c   1.000
_cell.angle_alpha   90.00
_cell.angle_beta   90.00
_cell.angle_gamma   90.00
#
_symmetry.space_group_name_H-M   'P 1'
#
loop_
_entity.id
_entity.type
_entity.pdbx_description
1 polymer ?
#
loop_
_entity_poly.entity_id
_entity_poly.type
_entity_poly.pdbx_seq_one_letter_code
_entity_poly.pdbx_strand_id
1 'polypeptide(L)'
;MKTREKDISRKIAFTDDNSDNIKKVLEYYKNVLICGVKGVGKITNTVKALSTNANVYYVGNPVDYEGKTRPGSYEKYLKYILSLRKDIRIVDNIAELFTLKDEITLIVDEIYGRSEEQLSQISRLADMKNIRMIQIVGCMKYMGALIDKIDAIIELHLDGAFMIDKDLARAICEILGKKE
;
A
#
# COMPACT_ATOMS: atom_id res chain seq x y z
N MET A 1 -21.53 -19.36 20.56
CA MET A 1 -21.92 -17.96 20.31
C MET A 1 -20.91 -16.98 20.94
N LYS A 2 -19.62 -17.04 20.55
CA LYS A 2 -18.51 -16.26 21.15
C LYS A 2 -17.61 -15.55 20.11
N THR A 3 -18.03 -15.48 18.86
CA THR A 3 -17.19 -14.97 17.74
C THR A 3 -17.50 -13.53 17.34
N ARG A 4 -18.59 -12.91 17.85
CA ARG A 4 -19.04 -11.58 17.39
C ARG A 4 -18.34 -10.39 18.07
N GLU A 5 -17.82 -10.53 19.28
CA GLU A 5 -17.21 -9.39 20.00
C GLU A 5 -15.80 -9.05 19.53
N LYS A 6 -15.04 -10.03 19.01
CA LYS A 6 -13.70 -9.78 18.43
C LYS A 6 -13.71 -9.05 17.07
N ASP A 7 -14.86 -8.99 16.40
CA ASP A 7 -15.00 -8.28 15.11
C ASP A 7 -15.37 -6.80 15.26
N ILE A 8 -15.97 -6.40 16.39
CA ILE A 8 -16.40 -5.01 16.59
C ILE A 8 -15.21 -4.09 16.88
N SER A 9 -14.13 -4.60 17.51
CA SER A 9 -12.88 -3.84 17.74
C SER A 9 -11.98 -3.73 16.50
N ARG A 10 -12.34 -4.39 15.39
CA ARG A 10 -11.64 -4.33 14.09
C ARG A 10 -12.22 -3.29 13.14
N LYS A 11 -13.32 -2.65 13.52
CA LYS A 11 -13.92 -1.60 12.71
C LYS A 11 -13.02 -0.38 12.75
N ILE A 12 -12.53 0.03 11.57
CA ILE A 12 -12.09 1.41 11.35
C ILE A 12 -13.23 2.30 11.86
N ALA A 13 -12.93 3.12 12.85
CA ALA A 13 -13.85 4.16 13.26
C ALA A 13 -13.80 5.24 12.18
N PHE A 14 -14.96 5.70 11.73
CA PHE A 14 -15.04 6.95 10.96
C PHE A 14 -14.51 8.06 11.85
N THR A 15 -13.21 8.34 11.71
CA THR A 15 -12.54 9.45 12.35
C THR A 15 -11.84 10.22 11.27
N ASP A 16 -11.87 11.55 11.40
CA ASP A 16 -11.21 12.46 10.46
C ASP A 16 -9.67 12.24 10.42
N ASP A 17 -9.11 11.48 11.37
CA ASP A 17 -7.70 11.08 11.38
C ASP A 17 -7.44 9.78 10.61
N ASN A 18 -7.24 9.94 9.29
CA ASN A 18 -6.85 8.84 8.40
C ASN A 18 -5.53 8.15 8.80
N SER A 19 -4.58 8.85 9.41
CA SER A 19 -3.29 8.26 9.77
C SER A 19 -3.44 7.27 10.92
N ASP A 20 -4.22 7.63 11.94
CA ASP A 20 -4.52 6.75 13.06
C ASP A 20 -5.32 5.50 12.65
N ASN A 21 -6.24 5.65 11.70
CA ASN A 21 -6.99 4.52 11.15
C ASN A 21 -6.09 3.55 10.40
N ILE A 22 -5.18 4.05 9.56
CA ILE A 22 -4.18 3.21 8.90
C ILE A 22 -3.31 2.52 9.94
N LYS A 23 -2.83 3.25 10.95
CA LYS A 23 -1.96 2.70 12.00
C LYS A 23 -2.59 1.49 12.69
N LYS A 24 -3.86 1.60 13.11
CA LYS A 24 -4.60 0.49 13.72
C LYS A 24 -4.64 -0.73 12.81
N VAL A 25 -4.92 -0.57 11.52
CA VAL A 25 -4.95 -1.71 10.57
C VAL A 25 -3.56 -2.34 10.42
N LEU A 26 -2.51 -1.52 10.35
CA LEU A 26 -1.13 -2.00 10.22
C LEU A 26 -0.64 -2.80 11.44
N GLU A 27 -1.24 -2.64 12.62
CA GLU A 27 -0.91 -3.44 13.81
C GLU A 27 -1.38 -4.90 13.71
N TYR A 28 -2.41 -5.19 12.90
CA TYR A 28 -3.03 -6.52 12.81
C TYR A 28 -2.76 -7.24 11.49
N TYR A 29 -2.62 -6.49 10.40
CA TYR A 29 -2.56 -7.07 9.06
C TYR A 29 -1.17 -6.92 8.46
N LYS A 30 -0.71 -7.98 7.79
CA LYS A 30 0.62 -8.05 7.18
C LYS A 30 0.66 -7.31 5.84
N ASN A 31 -0.30 -7.58 4.97
CA ASN A 31 -0.38 -6.96 3.65
C ASN A 31 -1.59 -6.04 3.58
N VAL A 32 -1.38 -4.75 3.49
CA VAL A 32 -2.46 -3.75 3.47
C VAL A 32 -2.46 -3.01 2.15
N LEU A 33 -3.64 -2.90 1.55
CA LEU A 33 -3.87 -2.05 0.39
C LEU A 33 -4.51 -0.74 0.83
N ILE A 34 -3.96 0.37 0.38
CA ILE A 34 -4.49 1.72 0.63
C ILE A 34 -4.88 2.31 -0.72
N CYS A 35 -6.17 2.54 -0.90
CA CYS A 35 -6.75 3.13 -2.09
C CYS A 35 -7.59 4.36 -1.72
N GLY A 36 -8.16 5.02 -2.73
CA GLY A 36 -8.97 6.23 -2.55
C GLY A 36 -8.73 7.26 -3.65
N VAL A 37 -9.63 8.23 -3.73
CA VAL A 37 -9.63 9.24 -4.80
C VAL A 37 -8.37 10.12 -4.79
N LYS A 38 -8.12 10.83 -5.89
CA LYS A 38 -6.99 11.77 -5.98
C LYS A 38 -7.15 12.86 -4.92
N GLY A 39 -6.07 13.18 -4.20
CA GLY A 39 -6.04 14.28 -3.23
C GLY A 39 -6.23 13.88 -1.76
N VAL A 40 -6.64 12.65 -1.45
CA VAL A 40 -6.86 12.18 -0.06
C VAL A 40 -5.57 11.91 0.74
N GLY A 41 -4.41 12.23 0.18
CA GLY A 41 -3.12 12.11 0.87
C GLY A 41 -2.73 10.67 1.24
N LYS A 42 -2.97 9.68 0.37
CA LYS A 42 -2.67 8.24 0.64
C LYS A 42 -1.26 8.02 1.18
N ILE A 43 -0.24 8.46 0.44
CA ILE A 43 1.17 8.35 0.88
C ILE A 43 1.43 9.15 2.15
N THR A 44 0.88 10.35 2.27
CA THR A 44 1.04 11.22 3.43
C THR A 44 0.54 10.55 4.71
N ASN A 45 -0.69 10.03 4.67
CA ASN A 45 -1.31 9.36 5.81
C ASN A 45 -0.61 8.03 6.11
N THR A 46 -0.17 7.30 5.10
CA THR A 46 0.59 6.05 5.28
C THR A 46 1.93 6.30 5.98
N VAL A 47 2.71 7.29 5.53
CA VAL A 47 4.01 7.60 6.13
C VAL A 47 3.85 8.12 7.55
N LYS A 48 2.82 8.94 7.82
CA LYS A 48 2.48 9.39 9.19
C LYS A 48 2.09 8.24 10.11
N ALA A 49 1.27 7.31 9.62
CA ALA A 49 0.87 6.10 10.37
C ALA A 49 2.07 5.25 10.80
N LEU A 50 3.16 5.31 10.03
CA LEU A 50 4.40 4.58 10.29
C LEU A 50 5.43 5.36 11.12
N SER A 51 5.09 6.53 11.66
CA SER A 51 6.05 7.44 12.33
C SER A 51 6.95 6.79 13.40
N THR A 52 6.49 5.72 14.05
CA THR A 52 7.23 4.99 15.09
C THR A 52 7.84 3.66 14.63
N ASN A 53 7.51 3.18 13.43
CA ASN A 53 8.00 1.89 12.91
C ASN A 53 9.45 2.00 12.48
N ALA A 54 10.35 1.11 12.88
CA ALA A 54 11.71 1.07 12.31
C ALA A 54 11.73 0.38 10.92
N ASN A 55 12.85 0.47 10.20
CA ASN A 55 13.11 -0.27 8.95
C ASN A 55 12.00 -0.11 7.89
N VAL A 56 11.64 1.14 7.59
CA VAL A 56 10.66 1.43 6.54
C VAL A 56 11.35 1.69 5.22
N TYR A 57 10.92 0.94 4.21
CA TYR A 57 11.42 1.00 2.85
C TYR A 57 10.32 1.49 1.92
N TYR A 58 10.72 2.18 0.87
CA TYR A 58 9.81 2.74 -0.12
C TYR A 58 10.27 2.39 -1.53
N VAL A 59 9.39 1.73 -2.28
CA VAL A 59 9.52 1.47 -3.70
C VAL A 59 8.46 2.29 -4.42
N GLY A 60 8.87 3.39 -5.05
CA GLY A 60 7.97 4.16 -5.91
C GLY A 60 7.90 3.60 -7.33
N ASN A 61 7.03 4.19 -8.15
CA ASN A 61 7.03 3.96 -9.59
C ASN A 61 7.38 5.28 -10.32
N PRO A 62 8.56 5.38 -10.96
CA PRO A 62 8.93 6.57 -11.73
C PRO A 62 8.22 6.63 -13.08
N VAL A 63 7.51 5.57 -13.44
CA VAL A 63 6.77 5.43 -14.69
C VAL A 63 5.29 5.58 -14.40
N ASP A 64 4.58 6.27 -15.29
CA ASP A 64 3.16 6.41 -15.15
C ASP A 64 2.37 5.33 -15.85
N TYR A 65 1.07 5.57 -15.85
CA TYR A 65 0.05 4.68 -16.34
C TYR A 65 0.19 4.44 -17.88
N GLU A 66 0.85 5.35 -18.60
CA GLU A 66 1.11 5.25 -20.04
C GLU A 66 2.53 4.73 -20.35
N GLY A 67 3.29 4.30 -19.35
CA GLY A 67 4.67 3.89 -19.55
C GLY A 67 5.66 5.06 -19.68
N LYS A 68 5.22 6.31 -19.44
CA LYS A 68 6.07 7.49 -19.56
C LYS A 68 6.82 7.75 -18.27
N THR A 69 8.13 7.98 -18.39
CA THR A 69 8.97 8.35 -17.25
C THR A 69 8.62 9.75 -16.75
N ARG A 70 8.65 9.92 -15.43
CA ARG A 70 8.35 11.18 -14.74
C ARG A 70 9.54 11.71 -13.93
N PRO A 71 10.76 11.85 -14.51
CA PRO A 71 11.98 12.06 -13.73
C PRO A 71 11.94 13.34 -12.86
N GLY A 72 11.54 14.49 -13.44
CA GLY A 72 11.54 15.76 -12.70
C GLY A 72 10.43 15.92 -11.65
N SER A 73 9.29 15.24 -11.82
CA SER A 73 8.22 15.21 -10.81
C SER A 73 8.44 14.12 -9.78
N TYR A 74 9.10 13.01 -10.15
CA TYR A 74 9.40 11.91 -9.26
C TYR A 74 10.48 12.27 -8.23
N GLU A 75 11.56 12.96 -8.61
CA GLU A 75 12.54 13.45 -7.63
C GLU A 75 11.93 14.39 -6.58
N LYS A 76 11.04 15.31 -7.02
CA LYS A 76 10.31 16.19 -6.12
C LYS A 76 9.40 15.39 -5.18
N TYR A 77 8.80 14.31 -5.70
CA TYR A 77 7.97 13.41 -4.91
C TYR A 77 8.78 12.62 -3.88
N LEU A 78 9.96 12.11 -4.23
CA LEU A 78 10.86 11.47 -3.28
C LEU A 78 11.32 12.44 -2.18
N LYS A 79 11.67 13.68 -2.55
CA LYS A 79 12.00 14.74 -1.56
C LYS A 79 10.84 15.02 -0.62
N TYR A 80 9.60 15.00 -1.12
CA TYR A 80 8.41 15.13 -0.28
C TYR A 80 8.25 13.94 0.68
N ILE A 81 8.43 12.71 0.22
CA ILE A 81 8.38 11.52 1.10
C ILE A 81 9.45 11.61 2.20
N LEU A 82 10.68 12.00 1.84
CA LEU A 82 11.78 12.20 2.79
C LEU A 82 11.53 13.36 3.77
N SER A 83 10.75 14.37 3.39
CA SER A 83 10.36 15.46 4.30
C SER A 83 9.30 15.04 5.30
N LEU A 84 8.44 14.08 4.94
CA LEU A 84 7.50 13.44 5.87
C LEU A 84 8.24 12.52 6.86
N ARG A 85 9.28 11.84 6.39
CA ARG A 85 10.06 10.89 7.21
C ARG A 85 11.49 10.74 6.69
N LYS A 86 12.47 11.17 7.49
CA LYS A 86 13.89 11.27 7.06
C LYS A 86 14.63 9.94 6.97
N ASP A 87 14.20 8.93 7.73
CA ASP A 87 14.87 7.63 7.86
C ASP A 87 14.26 6.55 6.96
N ILE A 88 13.31 6.90 6.09
CA ILE A 88 12.78 5.99 5.08
C ILE A 88 13.84 5.67 4.02
N ARG A 89 14.01 4.38 3.72
CA ARG A 89 14.98 3.92 2.72
C ARG A 89 14.31 3.83 1.35
N ILE A 90 14.76 4.65 0.41
CA ILE A 90 14.29 4.59 -0.98
C ILE A 90 14.97 3.40 -1.67
N VAL A 91 14.18 2.61 -2.39
CA VAL A 91 14.62 1.39 -3.06
C VAL A 91 14.44 1.56 -4.56
N ASP A 92 15.54 1.66 -5.28
CA ASP A 92 15.54 1.76 -6.73
C ASP A 92 15.48 0.38 -7.40
N ASN A 93 16.02 -0.64 -6.73
CA ASN A 93 16.03 -2.02 -7.20
C ASN A 93 15.33 -2.96 -6.20
N ILE A 94 14.15 -3.45 -6.58
CA ILE A 94 13.35 -4.37 -5.77
C ILE A 94 14.13 -5.65 -5.42
N ALA A 95 15.06 -6.09 -6.27
CA ALA A 95 15.80 -7.33 -6.04
C ALA A 95 16.67 -7.29 -4.77
N GLU A 96 17.11 -6.11 -4.33
CA GLU A 96 17.91 -5.94 -3.12
C GLU A 96 17.14 -6.36 -1.86
N LEU A 97 15.81 -6.22 -1.87
CA LEU A 97 14.95 -6.55 -0.74
C LEU A 97 14.93 -8.05 -0.41
N PHE A 98 15.22 -8.93 -1.38
CA PHE A 98 15.26 -10.38 -1.13
C PHE A 98 16.43 -10.82 -0.23
N THR A 99 17.44 -9.96 -0.07
CA THR A 99 18.62 -10.25 0.75
C THR A 99 18.43 -9.90 2.23
N LEU A 100 17.45 -9.04 2.53
CA LEU A 100 17.19 -8.53 3.88
C LEU A 100 16.66 -9.64 4.79
N LYS A 101 17.21 -9.70 6.01
CA LYS A 101 16.84 -10.69 7.04
C LYS A 101 15.97 -10.11 8.14
N ASP A 102 16.12 -8.81 8.41
CA ASP A 102 15.34 -8.11 9.41
C ASP A 102 13.87 -8.00 9.01
N GLU A 103 13.00 -7.78 10.01
CA GLU A 103 11.63 -7.37 9.74
C GLU A 103 11.63 -5.96 9.16
N ILE A 104 10.98 -5.80 8.00
CA ILE A 104 10.85 -4.52 7.31
C ILE A 104 9.39 -4.21 7.03
N THR A 105 9.07 -2.92 6.99
CA THR A 105 7.82 -2.44 6.40
C THR A 105 8.12 -1.86 5.02
N LEU A 106 7.52 -2.45 3.99
CA LEU A 106 7.73 -2.07 2.60
C LEU A 106 6.49 -1.35 2.07
N ILE A 107 6.65 -0.08 1.71
CA ILE A 107 5.67 0.69 0.97
C ILE A 107 5.94 0.50 -0.52
N VAL A 108 4.94 0.02 -1.26
CA VAL A 108 4.95 -0.06 -2.72
C VAL A 108 3.92 0.93 -3.26
N ASP A 109 4.39 2.01 -3.86
CA ASP A 109 3.53 3.03 -4.44
C ASP A 109 3.32 2.77 -5.94
N GLU A 110 2.06 2.83 -6.35
CA GLU A 110 1.53 2.59 -7.69
C GLU A 110 1.99 1.28 -8.34
N ILE A 111 1.04 0.36 -8.52
CA ILE A 111 1.29 -0.91 -9.23
C ILE A 111 1.18 -0.78 -10.75
N TYR A 112 0.44 0.21 -11.22
CA TYR A 112 0.11 0.31 -12.64
C TYR A 112 1.29 0.91 -13.42
N GLY A 113 1.53 0.39 -14.63
CA GLY A 113 2.71 0.72 -15.44
C GLY A 113 3.97 -0.08 -15.10
N ARG A 114 3.94 -0.94 -14.07
CA ARG A 114 5.05 -1.86 -13.75
C ARG A 114 5.09 -3.04 -14.71
N SER A 115 6.30 -3.56 -14.96
CA SER A 115 6.49 -4.76 -15.77
C SER A 115 5.98 -6.02 -15.05
N GLU A 116 5.72 -7.09 -15.80
CA GLU A 116 5.34 -8.38 -15.22
C GLU A 116 6.41 -8.93 -14.26
N GLU A 117 7.69 -8.69 -14.57
CA GLU A 117 8.80 -9.05 -13.70
C GLU A 117 8.72 -8.32 -12.36
N GLN A 118 8.49 -7.00 -12.37
CA GLN A 118 8.33 -6.20 -11.14
C GLN A 118 7.10 -6.66 -10.34
N LEU A 119 5.98 -6.93 -11.00
CA LEU A 119 4.77 -7.44 -10.33
C LEU A 119 5.00 -8.82 -9.71
N SER A 120 5.74 -9.70 -10.40
CA SER A 120 6.17 -11.00 -9.87
C SER A 120 7.08 -10.86 -8.65
N GLN A 121 8.04 -9.93 -8.68
CA GLN A 121 8.88 -9.62 -7.53
C GLN A 121 8.08 -9.10 -6.34
N ILE A 122 7.15 -8.16 -6.57
CA ILE A 122 6.25 -7.63 -5.53
C ILE A 122 5.41 -8.77 -4.94
N SER A 123 4.84 -9.64 -5.77
CA SER A 123 4.07 -10.80 -5.33
C SER A 123 4.90 -11.71 -4.40
N ARG A 124 6.15 -12.00 -4.78
CA ARG A 124 7.08 -12.80 -3.96
C ARG A 124 7.42 -12.12 -2.64
N LEU A 125 7.63 -10.81 -2.62
CA LEU A 125 7.90 -10.05 -1.39
C LEU A 125 6.71 -10.07 -0.44
N ALA A 126 5.47 -10.02 -0.95
CA ALA A 126 4.26 -10.13 -0.13
C ALA A 126 4.16 -11.47 0.61
N ASP A 127 4.73 -12.54 0.05
CA ASP A 127 4.75 -13.87 0.69
C ASP A 127 5.86 -14.02 1.76
N MET A 128 6.88 -13.16 1.76
CA MET A 128 8.01 -13.27 2.70
C MET A 128 7.59 -12.99 4.15
N LYS A 129 8.04 -13.82 5.09
CA LYS A 129 7.64 -13.71 6.51
C LYS A 129 8.13 -12.44 7.20
N ASN A 130 9.30 -11.93 6.81
CA ASN A 130 9.93 -10.76 7.41
C ASN A 130 9.54 -9.44 6.71
N ILE A 131 8.58 -9.46 5.78
CA ILE A 131 8.13 -8.26 5.08
C ILE A 131 6.67 -8.01 5.42
N ARG A 132 6.37 -6.82 5.93
CA ARG A 132 5.03 -6.25 5.99
C ARG A 132 4.85 -5.35 4.78
N MET A 133 3.87 -5.61 3.93
CA MET A 133 3.68 -4.86 2.69
C MET A 133 2.52 -3.88 2.81
N ILE A 134 2.75 -2.65 2.36
CA ILE A 134 1.72 -1.63 2.22
C ILE A 134 1.70 -1.20 0.76
N GLN A 135 0.65 -1.57 0.03
CA GLN A 135 0.47 -1.16 -1.35
C GLN A 135 -0.39 0.09 -1.39
N ILE A 136 0.05 1.12 -2.10
CA ILE A 136 -0.72 2.34 -2.33
C ILE A 136 -1.12 2.39 -3.80
N VAL A 137 -2.41 2.49 -4.08
CA VAL A 137 -2.93 2.52 -5.45
C VAL A 137 -3.95 3.64 -5.63
N GLY A 138 -3.95 4.27 -6.80
CA GLY A 138 -5.05 5.15 -7.21
C GLY A 138 -6.36 4.39 -7.43
N CYS A 139 -6.28 3.16 -7.96
CA CYS A 139 -7.43 2.33 -8.28
C CYS A 139 -7.07 0.85 -8.14
N MET A 140 -7.98 0.04 -7.59
CA MET A 140 -7.77 -1.41 -7.41
C MET A 140 -7.90 -2.22 -8.71
N LYS A 141 -8.47 -1.62 -9.77
CA LYS A 141 -8.73 -2.27 -11.07
C LYS A 141 -7.56 -3.12 -11.57
N TYR A 142 -6.32 -2.63 -11.42
CA TYR A 142 -5.14 -3.26 -12.00
C TYR A 142 -4.35 -4.16 -11.03
N MET A 143 -4.90 -4.44 -9.84
CA MET A 143 -4.25 -5.32 -8.85
C MET A 143 -4.06 -6.75 -9.37
N GLY A 144 -4.96 -7.23 -10.24
CA GLY A 144 -4.91 -8.59 -10.75
C GLY A 144 -4.79 -9.61 -9.61
N ALA A 145 -3.93 -10.62 -9.77
CA ALA A 145 -3.69 -11.64 -8.74
C ALA A 145 -3.04 -11.12 -7.45
N LEU A 146 -2.49 -9.90 -7.42
CA LEU A 146 -1.94 -9.32 -6.18
C LEU A 146 -3.03 -9.07 -5.14
N ILE A 147 -4.30 -8.91 -5.55
CA ILE A 147 -5.41 -8.69 -4.62
C ILE A 147 -5.57 -9.85 -3.64
N ASP A 148 -5.25 -11.08 -4.07
CA ASP A 148 -5.35 -12.28 -3.23
C ASP A 148 -4.29 -12.34 -2.12
N LYS A 149 -3.23 -11.54 -2.24
CA LYS A 149 -2.19 -11.41 -1.23
C LYS A 149 -2.52 -10.36 -0.17
N ILE A 150 -3.57 -9.58 -0.37
CA ILE A 150 -3.94 -8.48 0.52
C ILE A 150 -4.76 -8.99 1.70
N ASP A 151 -4.34 -8.62 2.90
CA ASP A 151 -4.95 -8.99 4.17
C ASP A 151 -6.06 -8.02 4.60
N ALA A 152 -5.91 -6.74 4.27
CA ALA A 152 -6.90 -5.70 4.51
C ALA A 152 -6.82 -4.61 3.45
N ILE A 153 -7.97 -4.02 3.11
CA ILE A 153 -8.07 -2.93 2.15
C ILE A 153 -8.70 -1.73 2.85
N ILE A 154 -8.02 -0.59 2.76
CA ILE A 154 -8.47 0.68 3.32
C ILE A 154 -8.75 1.63 2.15
N GLU A 155 -9.99 2.10 2.06
CA GLU A 155 -10.34 3.21 1.17
C GLU A 155 -10.31 4.52 1.96
N LEU A 156 -9.46 5.45 1.52
CA LEU A 156 -9.35 6.79 2.10
C LEU A 156 -10.26 7.77 1.38
N HIS A 157 -10.96 8.56 2.18
CA HIS A 157 -11.79 9.69 1.82
C HIS A 157 -11.24 10.97 2.46
N LEU A 158 -11.81 12.12 2.09
CA LEU A 158 -11.38 13.41 2.63
C LEU A 158 -11.70 13.56 4.13
N ASP A 159 -12.75 12.88 4.58
CA ASP A 159 -13.37 12.94 5.90
C ASP A 159 -13.26 11.62 6.68
N GLY A 160 -12.46 10.67 6.19
CA GLY A 160 -12.22 9.43 6.92
C GLY A 160 -11.76 8.27 6.06
N ALA A 161 -11.84 7.07 6.63
CA ALA A 161 -11.44 5.83 5.99
C ALA A 161 -12.46 4.74 6.29
N PHE A 162 -12.56 3.75 5.40
CA PHE A 162 -13.29 2.52 5.69
C PHE A 162 -12.56 1.29 5.15
N MET A 163 -12.91 0.13 5.70
CA MET A 163 -12.42 -1.15 5.19
C MET A 163 -13.31 -1.63 4.06
N ILE A 164 -12.69 -2.01 2.94
CA ILE A 164 -13.38 -2.69 1.85
C ILE A 164 -13.36 -4.19 2.11
N ASP A 165 -14.50 -4.84 1.87
CA ASP A 165 -14.60 -6.28 1.87
C ASP A 165 -13.77 -6.90 0.74
N LYS A 166 -13.06 -8.00 1.04
CA LYS A 166 -12.14 -8.60 0.07
C LYS A 166 -12.85 -9.21 -1.13
N ASP A 167 -14.02 -9.80 -0.93
CA ASP A 167 -14.75 -10.44 -2.03
C ASP A 167 -15.33 -9.38 -2.96
N LEU A 168 -15.76 -8.25 -2.41
CA LEU A 168 -16.09 -7.06 -3.22
C LEU A 168 -14.88 -6.56 -4.02
N ALA A 169 -13.71 -6.41 -3.39
CA ALA A 169 -12.52 -5.94 -4.09
C ALA A 169 -12.05 -6.89 -5.20
N ARG A 170 -12.15 -8.21 -4.98
CA ARG A 170 -11.91 -9.24 -6.01
C ARG A 170 -12.86 -9.09 -7.18
N ALA A 171 -14.16 -8.95 -6.92
CA ALA A 171 -15.16 -8.76 -7.98
C ALA A 171 -14.84 -7.51 -8.82
N ILE A 172 -14.44 -6.40 -8.19
CA ILE A 172 -14.00 -5.19 -8.90
C ILE A 172 -12.79 -5.48 -9.80
N CYS A 173 -11.79 -6.19 -9.30
CA CYS A 173 -10.60 -6.57 -10.06
C CYS A 173 -10.92 -7.52 -11.22
N GLU A 174 -11.83 -8.47 -11.04
CA GLU A 174 -12.22 -9.42 -12.09
C GLU A 174 -13.02 -8.76 -13.22
N ILE A 175 -13.93 -7.86 -12.86
CA ILE A 175 -14.80 -7.17 -13.82
C ILE A 175 -14.02 -6.10 -14.59
N LEU A 176 -13.26 -5.28 -13.87
CA LEU A 176 -12.59 -4.12 -14.47
C LEU A 176 -11.14 -4.40 -14.87
N GLY A 177 -10.46 -5.37 -14.23
CA GLY A 177 -9.02 -5.58 -14.41
C GLY A 177 -8.58 -6.27 -15.69
N LYS A 178 -9.53 -6.70 -16.54
CA LYS A 178 -9.22 -7.16 -17.89
C LYS A 178 -8.68 -5.95 -18.67
N LYS A 179 -7.38 -5.99 -19.00
CA LYS A 179 -6.81 -5.09 -20.01
C LYS A 179 -7.57 -5.33 -21.32
N GLU A 180 -8.12 -4.27 -21.90
CA GLU A 180 -8.34 -4.20 -23.34
C GLU A 180 -6.98 -4.15 -24.06
#